data_AF-A0A7S3DZZ1-F1
#
_entry.id   AF-A0A7S3DZZ1-F1
#
_cell.length_a   1.000
_cell.length_b   1.000
_cell.length_c   1.000
_cell.angle_alpha   90.00
_cell.angle_beta   90.00
_cell.angle_gamma   90.00
#
_symmetry.space_group_name_H-M   'P 1'
#
loop_
_entity.id
_entity.type
_entity.pdbx_description
1 polymer ?
#
loop_
_entity_poly.entity_id
_entity_poly.type
_entity_poly.pdbx_seq_one_letter_code
_entity_poly.pdbx_strand_id
1 'polypeptide(L)'
;FAEVESEDIRLLEVDSDEMLACLTSGGAVIKAVEPTEKVVLCTSDKTFAVKSVETSNALFMVEDPSSLGLPAPKGEEAEGEEGEERGTQAQTQQTQDVGSTPGPMTQMAKSRAAGGISVCTILAENWEMEQIAPDFTRLDDLLRTCAFGDDDEDEDGDGGGGEVKRPGFTMAEILERVQASESEVLEALQERRAMQVGER
;
A
#
# COMPACT_ATOMS: atom_id res chain seq x y z
N PHE A 1 -13.54 9.35 24.74
CA PHE A 1 -12.95 9.54 23.41
C PHE A 1 -12.07 8.32 23.20
N ALA A 2 -12.44 7.45 22.27
CA ALA A 2 -11.59 6.30 21.96
C ALA A 2 -10.41 6.85 21.17
N GLU A 3 -9.21 6.81 21.74
CA GLU A 3 -7.98 6.88 20.96
C GLU A 3 -8.06 5.73 19.97
N VAL A 4 -8.29 6.05 18.69
CA VAL A 4 -7.96 5.11 17.63
C VAL A 4 -6.44 5.12 17.62
N GLU A 5 -5.83 4.14 18.28
CA GLU A 5 -4.39 3.91 18.20
C GLU A 5 -4.06 3.64 16.73
N SER A 6 -3.70 4.70 16.01
CA SER A 6 -3.26 4.67 14.62
C SER A 6 -1.83 4.13 14.49
N GLU A 7 -1.43 3.22 15.38
CA GLU A 7 -0.12 2.55 15.36
C GLU A 7 -0.01 1.57 14.17
N ASP A 8 -1.15 1.17 13.60
CA ASP A 8 -1.22 0.22 12.49
C ASP A 8 -1.29 0.87 11.10
N ILE A 9 -1.22 2.20 11.01
CA ILE A 9 -1.22 2.89 9.72
C ILE A 9 0.22 2.95 9.18
N ARG A 10 0.39 2.56 7.92
CA ARG A 10 1.65 2.63 7.17
C ARG A 10 1.39 3.28 5.82
N LEU A 11 2.38 4.04 5.33
CA LEU A 11 2.31 4.62 3.99
C LEU A 11 2.92 3.62 3.01
N LEU A 12 2.22 3.37 1.91
CA LEU A 12 2.75 2.58 0.79
C LEU A 12 2.95 3.51 -0.39
N GLU A 13 4.16 3.54 -0.94
CA GLU A 13 4.47 4.23 -2.17
C GLU A 13 3.91 3.48 -3.36
N VAL A 14 3.13 4.18 -4.18
CA VAL A 14 2.51 3.65 -5.39
C VAL A 14 3.00 4.47 -6.57
N ASP A 15 3.70 3.82 -7.49
CA ASP A 15 4.43 4.44 -8.60
C ASP A 15 3.56 4.68 -9.86
N SER A 16 2.37 4.09 -9.91
CA SER A 16 1.50 4.11 -11.09
C SER A 16 0.00 4.12 -10.74
N ASP A 17 -0.78 4.84 -11.54
CA ASP A 17 -2.24 4.91 -11.39
C ASP A 17 -2.92 3.54 -11.58
N GLU A 18 -2.34 2.67 -12.42
CA GLU A 18 -2.81 1.30 -12.64
C GLU A 18 -2.67 0.47 -11.36
N MET A 19 -1.51 0.54 -10.70
CA MET A 19 -1.29 -0.12 -9.41
C MET A 19 -2.24 0.43 -8.34
N LEU A 20 -2.44 1.76 -8.29
CA LEU A 20 -3.38 2.37 -7.35
C LEU A 20 -4.82 1.86 -7.55
N ALA A 21 -5.27 1.76 -8.80
CA ALA A 21 -6.58 1.20 -9.14
C ALA A 21 -6.68 -0.29 -8.78
N CYS A 22 -5.62 -1.06 -9.03
CA CYS A 22 -5.52 -2.46 -8.63
C CYS A 22 -5.66 -2.63 -7.11
N LEU A 23 -4.90 -1.88 -6.33
CA LEU A 23 -4.96 -1.90 -4.86
C LEU A 23 -6.34 -1.50 -4.34
N THR A 24 -6.93 -0.43 -4.90
CA THR A 24 -8.23 0.11 -4.46
C THR A 24 -9.39 -0.84 -4.79
N SER A 25 -9.26 -1.65 -5.84
CA SER A 25 -10.25 -2.66 -6.21
C SER A 25 -10.07 -4.01 -5.49
N GLY A 26 -9.03 -4.15 -4.67
CA GLY A 26 -8.70 -5.40 -3.98
C GLY A 26 -8.00 -6.44 -4.87
N GLY A 27 -7.39 -6.01 -5.98
CA GLY A 27 -6.70 -6.87 -6.94
C GLY A 27 -5.29 -7.31 -6.54
N ALA A 28 -4.85 -7.00 -5.31
CA ALA A 28 -3.55 -7.38 -4.79
C ALA A 28 -3.66 -8.11 -3.45
N VAL A 29 -2.74 -9.04 -3.22
CA VAL A 29 -2.65 -9.86 -2.01
C VAL A 29 -1.24 -9.78 -1.44
N ILE A 30 -1.13 -9.53 -0.15
CA ILE A 30 0.16 -9.62 0.58
C ILE A 30 0.37 -11.08 0.98
N LYS A 31 1.53 -11.64 0.63
CA LYS A 31 1.93 -13.00 0.97
C LYS A 31 3.17 -12.97 1.87
N ALA A 32 3.04 -13.57 3.05
CA ALA A 32 4.12 -13.79 4.01
C ALA A 32 3.98 -15.22 4.54
N VAL A 33 4.71 -16.17 3.94
CA VAL A 33 4.52 -17.60 4.23
C VAL A 33 5.29 -18.00 5.50
N GLU A 34 6.53 -17.53 5.64
CA GLU A 34 7.35 -17.76 6.83
C GLU A 34 7.77 -16.43 7.50
N PRO A 35 7.91 -16.38 8.84
CA PRO A 35 8.31 -15.16 9.56
C PRO A 35 9.69 -14.62 9.16
N THR A 36 10.57 -15.47 8.63
CA THR A 36 11.92 -15.13 8.21
C THR A 36 12.02 -14.76 6.73
N GLU A 37 10.95 -14.99 5.97
CA GLU A 37 10.91 -14.71 4.54
C GLU A 37 10.48 -13.28 4.29
N LYS A 38 10.88 -12.74 3.13
CA LYS A 38 10.47 -11.40 2.71
C LYS A 38 8.97 -11.40 2.43
N VAL A 39 8.31 -10.30 2.79
CA VAL A 39 6.91 -10.08 2.42
C VAL A 39 6.85 -9.66 0.95
N VAL A 40 5.94 -10.27 0.20
CA VAL A 40 5.66 -9.88 -1.18
C VAL A 40 4.23 -9.42 -1.34
N LEU A 41 3.99 -8.53 -2.29
CA LEU A 41 2.69 -8.13 -2.77
C LEU A 41 2.51 -8.72 -4.18
N CYS A 42 1.44 -9.49 -4.37
CA CYS A 42 1.13 -10.12 -5.64
C CYS A 42 -0.13 -9.49 -6.22
N THR A 43 -0.06 -9.02 -7.46
CA THR A 43 -1.23 -8.73 -8.30
C THR A 43 -1.67 -10.01 -9.02
N SER A 44 -2.59 -9.89 -9.97
CA SER A 44 -2.95 -11.00 -10.87
C SER A 44 -1.79 -11.47 -11.75
N ASP A 45 -0.83 -10.59 -12.05
CA ASP A 45 0.18 -10.77 -13.09
C ASP A 45 1.63 -10.55 -12.65
N LYS A 46 1.87 -9.92 -11.51
CA LYS A 46 3.22 -9.52 -11.07
C LYS A 46 3.41 -9.69 -9.57
N THR A 47 4.66 -9.89 -9.18
CA THR A 47 5.08 -9.94 -7.78
C THR A 47 6.05 -8.82 -7.44
N PHE A 48 5.83 -8.20 -6.29
CA PHE A 48 6.61 -7.08 -5.77
C PHE A 48 7.16 -7.41 -4.39
N ALA A 49 8.45 -7.17 -4.17
CA ALA A 49 9.00 -7.16 -2.82
C ALA A 49 8.57 -5.87 -2.10
N VAL A 50 8.13 -6.00 -0.84
CA VAL A 50 7.77 -4.85 -0.01
C VAL A 50 8.91 -4.58 0.98
N LYS A 51 9.39 -3.33 1.03
CA LYS A 51 10.47 -2.91 1.93
C LYS A 51 10.08 -1.65 2.69
N SER A 52 10.41 -1.58 3.98
CA SER A 52 10.30 -0.36 4.77
C SER A 52 11.52 0.53 4.54
N VAL A 53 11.29 1.81 4.31
CA VAL A 53 12.32 2.83 4.15
C VAL A 53 12.11 3.88 5.22
N GLU A 54 13.13 4.08 6.06
CA GLU A 54 13.13 5.16 7.05
C GLU A 54 13.43 6.49 6.37
N THR A 55 12.71 7.52 6.78
CA THR A 55 12.89 8.88 6.29
C THR A 55 13.39 9.75 7.45
N SER A 56 14.24 10.74 7.14
CA SER A 56 14.71 11.70 8.16
C SER A 56 13.67 12.76 8.53
N ASN A 57 12.50 12.74 7.89
CA ASN A 57 11.43 13.70 8.08
C ASN A 57 10.32 13.10 8.94
N ALA A 58 9.67 13.93 9.75
CA ALA A 58 8.42 13.55 10.41
C ALA A 58 7.25 13.92 9.48
N LEU A 59 6.50 12.91 9.04
CA LEU A 59 5.27 13.07 8.28
C LEU A 59 4.09 13.06 9.25
N PHE A 60 3.22 14.06 9.17
CA PHE A 60 2.02 14.15 10.00
C PHE A 60 0.81 13.76 9.16
N MET A 61 0.14 12.67 9.53
CA MET A 61 -1.16 12.36 8.95
C MET A 61 -2.20 13.18 9.70
N VAL A 62 -2.98 13.93 8.94
CA VAL A 62 -3.96 14.88 9.45
C VAL A 62 -5.34 14.47 8.96
N GLU A 63 -6.31 14.47 9.87
CA GLU A 63 -7.71 14.29 9.52
C GLU A 63 -8.29 15.58 8.96
N ASP A 64 -9.11 15.46 7.92
CA ASP A 64 -9.87 16.58 7.41
C ASP A 64 -10.85 17.08 8.50
N PRO A 65 -10.83 18.36 8.89
CA PRO A 65 -11.75 18.88 9.90
C PRO A 65 -13.23 18.68 9.53
N SER A 66 -13.56 18.55 8.25
CA SER A 66 -14.92 18.24 7.78
C SER A 66 -15.34 16.78 8.05
N SER A 67 -14.40 15.84 8.17
CA SER A 67 -14.70 14.45 8.52
C SER A 67 -14.99 14.27 10.02
N LEU A 68 -14.54 15.20 10.86
CA LEU A 68 -14.78 15.23 12.31
C LEU A 68 -16.09 15.94 12.72
N GLY A 69 -16.90 16.35 11.74
CA GLY A 69 -18.13 17.11 12.00
C GLY A 69 -17.89 18.48 12.62
N LEU A 70 -16.66 19.01 12.53
CA LEU A 70 -16.34 20.36 12.96
C LEU A 70 -16.85 21.34 11.88
N PRO A 71 -17.46 22.46 12.28
CA PRO A 71 -17.94 23.44 11.32
C PRO A 71 -16.76 23.93 10.48
N ALA A 72 -16.90 23.85 9.15
CA ALA A 72 -15.93 24.38 8.22
C ALA A 72 -15.58 25.82 8.63
N PRO A 73 -14.29 26.22 8.57
CA PRO A 73 -13.92 27.59 8.86
C PRO A 73 -14.71 28.48 7.91
N LYS A 74 -15.54 29.38 8.48
CA LYS A 74 -16.26 30.38 7.71
C LYS A 74 -15.20 31.24 7.02
N GLY A 75 -14.94 30.97 5.75
CA GLY A 75 -14.11 31.84 4.93
C GLY A 75 -14.69 33.23 5.03
N GLU A 76 -13.86 34.19 5.43
CA GLU A 76 -14.18 35.60 5.26
C GLU A 76 -14.36 35.82 3.76
N GLU A 77 -15.60 35.96 3.33
CA GLU A 77 -15.92 36.47 2.00
C GLU A 77 -15.28 37.86 1.92
N ALA A 78 -14.17 37.94 1.19
CA ALA A 78 -13.63 39.22 0.77
C ALA A 78 -14.65 39.83 -0.19
N GLU A 79 -15.53 40.68 0.34
CA GLU A 79 -16.36 41.57 -0.46
C GLU A 79 -15.41 42.41 -1.33
N GLY A 80 -15.42 42.10 -2.62
CA GLY A 80 -14.76 42.92 -3.63
C GLY A 80 -15.53 44.23 -3.76
N GLU A 81 -14.93 45.32 -3.28
CA GLU A 81 -15.33 46.66 -3.68
C GLU A 81 -14.77 46.94 -5.07
N GLU A 82 -15.61 46.78 -6.09
CA GLU A 82 -15.39 47.33 -7.43
C GLU A 82 -15.52 48.87 -7.37
N GLY A 83 -14.56 49.55 -8.01
CA GLY A 83 -14.38 50.99 -7.91
C GLY A 83 -15.40 51.85 -8.66
N GLU A 84 -15.54 53.10 -8.18
CA GLU A 84 -16.01 54.22 -9.00
C GLU A 84 -15.11 55.44 -8.74
N GLU A 85 -14.47 55.91 -9.82
CA GLU A 85 -13.59 57.07 -9.83
C GLU A 85 -14.38 58.38 -9.80
N ARG A 86 -14.10 59.27 -8.84
CA ARG A 86 -14.10 60.72 -9.10
C ARG A 86 -13.26 61.49 -8.09
N GLY A 87 -12.20 62.12 -8.59
CA GLY A 87 -11.08 62.60 -7.80
C GLY A 87 -11.32 63.80 -6.89
N THR A 88 -10.42 63.95 -5.93
CA THR A 88 -9.75 65.22 -5.59
C THR A 88 -8.50 64.92 -4.78
N GLN A 89 -7.45 65.69 -5.05
CA GLN A 89 -6.09 65.53 -4.52
C GLN A 89 -6.01 65.74 -3.00
N ALA A 90 -5.29 64.88 -2.29
CA ALA A 90 -4.48 65.27 -1.14
C ALA A 90 -3.38 64.22 -0.88
N GLN A 91 -2.15 64.72 -0.75
CA GLN A 91 -0.93 63.98 -0.42
C GLN A 91 -1.02 63.30 0.94
N THR A 92 -0.62 62.02 1.01
CA THR A 92 0.24 61.56 2.10
C THR A 92 1.08 60.38 1.63
N GLN A 93 2.40 60.58 1.62
CA GLN A 93 3.40 59.55 1.46
C GLN A 93 3.29 58.55 2.63
N GLN A 94 3.26 57.25 2.35
CA GLN A 94 3.80 56.28 3.31
C GLN A 94 4.52 55.15 2.58
N THR A 95 5.76 55.01 3.01
CA THR A 95 6.85 54.21 2.49
C THR A 95 6.62 52.72 2.72
N GLN A 96 7.08 51.92 1.75
CA GLN A 96 7.29 50.48 1.93
C GLN A 96 8.27 50.25 3.08
N ASP A 97 7.80 49.66 4.18
CA ASP A 97 8.64 49.15 5.25
C ASP A 97 8.80 47.63 5.07
N VAL A 98 9.90 47.24 4.42
CA VAL A 98 10.45 45.88 4.47
C VAL A 98 11.05 45.67 5.86
N GLY A 99 10.20 45.40 6.84
CA GLY A 99 10.64 45.26 8.24
C GLY A 99 9.56 45.03 9.29
N SER A 100 8.28 45.15 8.95
CA SER A 100 7.21 45.02 9.95
C SER A 100 6.93 43.55 10.30
N THR A 101 7.56 43.05 11.36
CA THR A 101 7.04 41.92 12.14
C THR A 101 5.64 42.28 12.64
N PRO A 102 4.59 41.51 12.31
CA PRO A 102 3.24 41.80 12.81
C PRO A 102 3.25 41.81 14.33
N GLY A 103 2.72 42.88 14.93
CA GLY A 103 2.64 43.01 16.38
C GLY A 103 1.86 41.85 17.03
N PRO A 104 2.04 41.59 18.34
CA PRO A 104 1.42 40.46 19.03
C PRO A 104 -0.11 40.46 18.93
N MET A 105 -0.74 41.63 18.79
CA MET A 105 -2.20 41.75 18.60
C MET A 105 -2.66 41.20 17.24
N THR A 106 -1.88 41.37 16.18
CA THR A 106 -2.17 40.85 14.83
C THR A 106 -1.91 39.34 14.74
N GLN A 107 -0.94 38.81 15.48
CA GLN A 107 -0.72 37.36 15.62
C GLN A 107 -1.88 36.67 16.35
N MET A 108 -2.46 37.29 17.38
CA MET A 108 -3.60 36.72 18.12
C MET A 108 -4.91 36.71 17.34
N ALA A 109 -5.09 37.63 16.39
CA ALA A 109 -6.28 37.64 15.54
C ALA A 109 -6.24 36.51 14.49
N LYS A 110 -5.04 36.23 13.93
CA LYS A 110 -4.86 35.20 12.89
C LYS A 110 -4.96 33.77 13.42
N SER A 111 -4.68 33.53 14.70
CA SER A 111 -4.79 32.21 15.34
C SER A 111 -6.22 31.83 15.72
N ARG A 112 -7.17 32.77 15.72
CA ARG A 112 -8.57 32.53 16.15
C ARG A 112 -9.51 32.06 15.03
N ALA A 113 -9.11 32.21 13.77
CA ALA A 113 -9.97 31.92 12.61
C ALA A 113 -9.69 30.57 11.92
N ALA A 114 -8.56 29.94 12.19
CA ALA A 114 -8.26 28.61 11.66
C ALA A 114 -8.76 27.54 12.64
N GLY A 115 -9.71 26.71 12.20
CA GLY A 115 -10.03 25.47 12.90
C GLY A 115 -8.75 24.68 13.14
N GLY A 116 -8.52 24.24 14.38
CA GLY A 116 -7.30 23.52 14.74
C GLY A 116 -7.12 22.28 13.87
N ILE A 117 -5.87 22.01 13.50
CA ILE A 117 -5.50 20.80 12.75
C ILE A 117 -5.35 19.65 13.75
N SER A 118 -6.08 18.55 13.53
CA SER A 118 -5.94 17.33 14.32
C SER A 118 -4.94 16.39 13.63
N VAL A 119 -3.87 16.06 14.34
CA VAL A 119 -2.89 15.07 13.86
C VAL A 119 -3.34 13.69 14.32
N CYS A 120 -3.52 12.78 13.38
CA CYS A 120 -3.86 11.38 13.63
C CYS A 120 -2.62 10.59 14.06
N THR A 121 -1.56 10.63 13.24
CA THR A 121 -0.34 9.86 13.48
C THR A 121 0.89 10.59 12.95
N ILE A 122 2.05 10.25 13.51
CA ILE A 122 3.37 10.71 13.06
C ILE A 122 4.09 9.51 12.46
N LEU A 123 4.45 9.64 11.19
CA LEU A 123 5.11 8.60 10.42
C LEU A 123 6.54 9.03 10.14
N ALA A 124 7.48 8.11 10.29
CA ALA A 124 8.89 8.29 9.94
C ALA A 124 9.37 7.26 8.91
N GLU A 125 8.50 6.37 8.46
CA GLU A 125 8.78 5.33 7.47
C GLU A 125 7.69 5.27 6.40
N ASN A 126 8.08 4.95 5.17
CA ASN A 126 7.22 4.54 4.07
C ASN A 126 7.59 3.14 3.60
N TRP A 127 6.63 2.42 3.07
CA TRP A 127 6.85 1.15 2.41
C TRP A 127 6.97 1.38 0.91
N GLU A 128 7.99 0.79 0.31
CA GLU A 128 8.22 0.82 -1.13
C GLU A 128 7.98 -0.57 -1.70
N MET A 129 7.52 -0.60 -2.95
CA MET A 129 7.35 -1.83 -3.73
C MET A 129 8.38 -1.86 -4.85
N GLU A 130 9.02 -3.02 -5.05
CA GLU A 130 9.93 -3.25 -6.17
C GLU A 130 9.52 -4.52 -6.88
N GLN A 131 9.28 -4.45 -8.20
CA GLN A 131 8.94 -5.64 -8.97
C GLN A 131 10.11 -6.63 -8.94
N ILE A 132 9.82 -7.89 -8.64
CA ILE A 132 10.83 -8.96 -8.57
C ILE A 132 10.44 -10.14 -9.45
N ALA A 133 11.44 -10.96 -9.81
CA ALA A 133 11.18 -12.30 -10.28
C ALA A 133 10.84 -13.20 -9.07
N PRO A 134 9.72 -13.93 -9.09
CA PRO A 134 9.36 -14.82 -7.99
C PRO A 134 10.37 -15.96 -7.79
N ASP A 135 10.53 -16.40 -6.54
CA ASP A 135 11.30 -17.60 -6.22
C ASP A 135 10.40 -18.85 -6.28
N PHE A 136 10.68 -19.72 -7.24
CA PHE A 136 9.92 -20.96 -7.46
C PHE A 136 10.53 -22.18 -6.77
N THR A 137 11.53 -22.03 -5.89
CA THR A 137 12.12 -23.15 -5.15
C THR A 137 11.05 -23.96 -4.40
N ARG A 138 10.09 -23.28 -3.77
CA ARG A 138 8.94 -23.96 -3.12
C ARG A 138 8.01 -24.66 -4.10
N LEU A 139 7.79 -24.07 -5.28
CA LEU A 139 7.00 -24.73 -6.32
C LEU A 139 7.69 -26.02 -6.78
N ASP A 140 9.01 -25.97 -6.95
CA ASP A 140 9.82 -27.14 -7.30
C ASP A 140 9.72 -28.24 -6.23
N ASP A 141 9.79 -27.87 -4.95
CA ASP A 141 9.63 -28.83 -3.85
C ASP A 141 8.23 -29.45 -3.82
N LEU A 142 7.17 -28.66 -4.03
CA LEU A 142 5.80 -29.17 -4.13
C LEU A 142 5.65 -30.14 -5.29
N LEU A 143 6.14 -29.78 -6.49
CA LEU A 143 6.05 -30.63 -7.68
C LEU A 143 6.84 -31.93 -7.54
N ARG A 144 7.99 -31.91 -6.86
CA ARG A 144 8.77 -33.13 -6.57
C ARG A 144 7.99 -34.14 -5.75
N THR A 145 7.22 -33.68 -4.76
CA THR A 145 6.37 -34.58 -3.95
C THR A 145 5.23 -35.22 -4.74
N CYS A 146 4.83 -34.61 -5.86
CA CYS A 146 3.76 -35.06 -6.73
C CYS A 146 4.26 -35.66 -8.05
N ALA A 147 5.58 -35.84 -8.22
CA ALA A 147 6.15 -36.31 -9.48
C ALA A 147 5.51 -37.65 -9.87
N PHE A 148 5.00 -37.73 -11.09
CA PHE A 148 4.33 -38.93 -11.59
C PHE A 148 5.38 -39.82 -12.25
N GLY A 149 5.73 -40.97 -11.65
CA GLY A 149 6.53 -42.02 -12.31
C GLY A 149 7.90 -42.39 -11.73
N ASP A 150 8.11 -42.30 -10.41
CA ASP A 150 9.36 -42.75 -9.75
C ASP A 150 9.20 -43.94 -8.78
N ASP A 151 8.06 -44.64 -8.76
CA ASP A 151 7.80 -45.80 -7.87
C ASP A 151 7.55 -47.10 -8.67
N ASP A 152 8.33 -47.37 -9.71
CA ASP A 152 8.25 -48.63 -10.45
C ASP A 152 9.60 -49.36 -10.55
N GLU A 153 10.50 -49.29 -9.56
CA GLU A 153 11.64 -50.23 -9.49
C GLU A 153 11.91 -50.72 -8.04
N ASP A 154 11.40 -51.93 -7.78
CA ASP A 154 11.88 -52.98 -6.87
C ASP A 154 11.80 -52.81 -5.34
N GLU A 155 10.68 -53.28 -4.74
CA GLU A 155 10.75 -54.01 -3.48
C GLU A 155 9.76 -55.19 -3.49
N ASP A 156 10.32 -56.41 -3.61
CA ASP A 156 9.64 -57.68 -3.36
C ASP A 156 9.10 -57.70 -1.91
N GLY A 157 7.90 -57.14 -1.71
CA GLY A 157 7.26 -57.01 -0.40
C GLY A 157 5.76 -57.34 -0.49
N ASP A 158 5.44 -58.55 -0.05
CA ASP A 158 4.10 -59.12 0.14
C ASP A 158 3.05 -58.12 0.69
N GLY A 159 1.95 -57.96 -0.07
CA GLY A 159 0.62 -57.73 0.50
C GLY A 159 0.19 -56.30 0.83
N GLY A 160 -0.47 -55.62 -0.14
CA GLY A 160 -1.37 -54.51 0.17
C GLY A 160 -1.51 -53.46 -0.93
N GLY A 161 -2.11 -53.83 -2.06
CA GLY A 161 -2.41 -52.89 -3.15
C GLY A 161 -3.38 -51.79 -2.72
N GLY A 162 -2.84 -50.66 -2.27
CA GLY A 162 -3.52 -49.38 -2.23
C GLY A 162 -2.76 -48.42 -3.13
N GLU A 163 -3.37 -48.02 -4.25
CA GLU A 163 -2.96 -46.83 -5.00
C GLU A 163 -2.79 -45.68 -4.00
N VAL A 164 -1.54 -45.35 -3.64
CA VAL A 164 -1.26 -44.09 -2.95
C VAL A 164 -1.42 -43.03 -4.03
N LYS A 165 -2.65 -42.57 -4.24
CA LYS A 165 -2.93 -41.35 -5.01
C LYS A 165 -2.08 -40.24 -4.41
N ARG A 166 -0.96 -39.92 -5.05
CA ARG A 166 -0.17 -38.75 -4.67
C ARG A 166 -1.13 -37.56 -4.75
N PRO A 167 -1.36 -36.82 -3.65
CA PRO A 167 -2.32 -35.73 -3.67
C PRO A 167 -1.76 -34.64 -4.57
N GLY A 168 -2.36 -34.42 -5.74
CA GLY A 168 -2.10 -33.22 -6.54
C GLY A 168 -2.56 -31.98 -5.78
N PHE A 169 -1.98 -30.83 -6.10
CA PHE A 169 -2.33 -29.55 -5.48
C PHE A 169 -3.25 -28.77 -6.39
N THR A 170 -4.35 -28.27 -5.84
CA THR A 170 -5.18 -27.27 -6.52
C THR A 170 -4.38 -25.97 -6.71
N MET A 171 -4.77 -25.17 -7.70
CA MET A 171 -4.14 -23.86 -7.93
C MET A 171 -4.17 -22.98 -6.67
N ALA A 172 -5.27 -22.99 -5.92
CA ALA A 172 -5.40 -22.25 -4.67
C ALA A 172 -4.36 -22.70 -3.62
N GLU A 173 -4.16 -24.02 -3.46
CA GLU A 173 -3.17 -24.57 -2.53
C GLU A 173 -1.73 -24.22 -2.91
N ILE A 174 -1.44 -24.11 -4.21
CA ILE A 174 -0.14 -23.65 -4.71
C ILE A 174 0.03 -22.16 -4.39
N LEU A 175 -0.98 -21.34 -4.69
CA LEU A 175 -0.92 -19.88 -4.48
C LEU A 175 -0.81 -19.48 -3.01
N GLU A 176 -1.31 -20.28 -2.09
CA GLU A 176 -1.14 -20.08 -0.64
C GLU A 176 0.31 -20.35 -0.17
N ARG A 177 1.05 -21.21 -0.87
CA ARG A 177 2.40 -21.64 -0.48
C ARG A 177 3.52 -20.95 -1.26
N VAL A 178 3.21 -20.47 -2.47
CA VAL A 178 4.16 -19.83 -3.37
C VAL A 178 3.95 -18.32 -3.39
N GLN A 179 5.04 -17.60 -3.16
CA GLN A 179 5.10 -16.13 -3.19
C GLN A 179 5.22 -15.62 -4.63
N ALA A 180 4.16 -15.83 -5.41
CA ALA A 180 4.08 -15.40 -6.80
C ALA A 180 2.64 -15.01 -7.17
N SER A 181 2.47 -14.22 -8.24
CA SER A 181 1.15 -13.97 -8.83
C SER A 181 0.61 -15.23 -9.51
N GLU A 182 -0.70 -15.26 -9.76
CA GLU A 182 -1.35 -16.38 -10.45
C GLU A 182 -0.74 -16.62 -11.84
N SER A 183 -0.54 -15.54 -12.61
CA SER A 183 0.02 -15.65 -13.96
C SER A 183 1.46 -16.19 -13.95
N GLU A 184 2.29 -15.73 -13.02
CA GLU A 184 3.67 -16.20 -12.89
C GLU A 184 3.74 -17.68 -12.46
N VAL A 185 2.85 -18.13 -11.57
CA VAL A 185 2.74 -19.55 -11.20
C VAL A 185 2.32 -20.40 -12.40
N LEU A 186 1.34 -19.95 -13.18
CA LEU A 186 0.88 -20.67 -14.38
C LEU A 186 2.00 -20.83 -15.42
N GLU A 187 2.76 -19.76 -15.67
CA GLU A 187 3.91 -19.79 -16.56
C GLU A 187 4.98 -20.76 -16.04
N ALA A 188 5.33 -20.67 -14.75
CA ALA A 188 6.31 -21.55 -14.13
C ALA A 188 5.91 -23.03 -14.15
N LEU A 189 4.62 -23.34 -13.98
CA LEU A 189 4.05 -24.68 -14.12
C LEU A 189 4.19 -25.21 -15.56
N GLN A 190 3.88 -24.35 -16.55
CA GLN A 190 3.99 -24.69 -17.96
C GLN A 190 5.45 -24.99 -18.35
N GLU A 191 6.40 -24.18 -17.90
CA GLU A 191 7.84 -24.38 -18.13
C GLU A 191 8.32 -25.73 -17.57
N ARG A 192 7.80 -26.11 -16.39
CA ARG A 192 8.10 -27.36 -15.71
C ARG A 192 7.31 -28.55 -16.24
N ARG A 193 6.48 -28.34 -17.26
CA ARG A 193 5.60 -29.36 -17.87
C ARG A 193 4.67 -30.01 -16.84
N ALA A 194 4.27 -29.26 -15.82
CA ALA A 194 3.22 -29.69 -14.91
C ALA A 194 1.91 -29.85 -15.70
N MET A 195 1.17 -30.92 -15.42
CA MET A 195 -0.10 -31.20 -16.07
C MET A 195 -1.23 -31.17 -15.05
N GLN A 196 -2.33 -30.53 -15.44
CA GLN A 196 -3.57 -30.57 -14.67
C GLN A 196 -4.27 -31.91 -14.89
N VAL A 197 -4.60 -32.60 -13.80
CA VAL A 197 -5.31 -33.87 -13.77
C VAL A 197 -6.63 -33.69 -13.02
N GLY A 198 -7.70 -33.46 -13.78
CA GLY A 198 -9.02 -33.16 -13.21
C GLY A 198 -9.07 -31.74 -12.63
N GLU A 199 -9.38 -31.62 -11.34
CA GLU A 199 -9.44 -30.34 -10.61
C GLU A 199 -8.13 -30.00 -9.88
N ARG A 200 -7.06 -30.77 -10.11
CA ARG A 200 -5.76 -30.68 -9.43
C ARG A 200 -4.61 -30.69 -10.42
#